data_AF-A0A3D3TGB4-F1
#
_entry.id   AF-A0A3D3TGB4-F1
#
_cell.length_a   1.000
_cell.length_b   1.000
_cell.length_c   1.000
_cell.angle_alpha   90.00
_cell.angle_beta   90.00
_cell.angle_gamma   90.00
#
_symmetry.space_group_name_H-M   'P 1'
#
loop_
_entity.id
_entity.type
_entity.pdbx_description
1 polymer ?
#
loop_
_entity_poly.entity_id
_entity_poly.type
_entity_poly.pdbx_seq_one_letter_code
_entity_poly.pdbx_strand_id
1 'polypeptide(L)' 'LFRSDEDIPAHGLDTPMKRSAQPVEMSGIYVFLASNESTYATGEVFGLTGGLSGK' A
#
# COMPACT_ATOMS: atom_id res chain seq x y z
N LEU A 1 -7.65 -13.55 -9.88
CA LEU A 1 -7.56 -12.44 -8.91
C LEU A 1 -8.55 -11.32 -9.29
N PHE A 2 -9.82 -11.68 -9.47
CA PHE A 2 -10.92 -10.72 -9.60
C PHE A 2 -11.87 -11.07 -8.47
N ARG A 3 -12.07 -10.16 -7.53
CA ARG A 3 -13.05 -10.33 -6.45
C ARG A 3 -14.44 -10.08 -7.04
N SER A 4 -15.42 -10.82 -6.56
CA SER A 4 -16.85 -10.70 -6.91
C SER A 4 -17.36 -9.30 -6.52
N ASP A 5 -18.36 -8.74 -7.21
CA ASP A 5 -18.89 -7.40 -6.86
C ASP A 5 -19.42 -7.35 -5.41
N GLU A 6 -19.87 -8.49 -4.89
CA GLU A 6 -20.32 -8.70 -3.51
C GLU A 6 -19.21 -8.49 -2.47
N ASP A 7 -17.95 -8.63 -2.87
CA ASP A 7 -16.77 -8.55 -2.00
C ASP A 7 -16.16 -7.14 -1.88
N ILE A 8 -16.56 -6.22 -2.76
CA ILE A 8 -16.07 -4.83 -2.80
C ILE A 8 -16.38 -4.06 -1.51
N PRO A 9 -17.59 -4.15 -0.92
CA PRO A 9 -17.93 -3.42 0.31
C PRO A 9 -17.07 -3.81 1.51
N ALA A 10 -16.55 -5.04 1.53
CA ALA A 10 -15.72 -5.56 2.62
C ALA A 10 -14.22 -5.25 2.43
N HIS A 11 -13.82 -4.70 1.29
CA HIS A 11 -12.42 -4.51 0.95
C HIS A 11 -11.71 -3.52 1.89
N GLY A 12 -10.61 -3.95 2.52
CA GLY A 12 -9.78 -3.14 3.41
C GLY A 12 -10.28 -3.03 4.85
N LEU A 13 -11.44 -3.64 5.18
CA LEU A 13 -11.94 -3.74 6.57
C LEU A 13 -11.10 -4.65 7.46
N ASP A 14 -10.32 -5.54 6.84
CA ASP A 14 -9.40 -6.50 7.46
C ASP A 14 -8.08 -5.87 7.90
N THR A 15 -7.76 -4.67 7.40
CA THR A 15 -6.59 -3.91 7.85
C THR A 15 -6.84 -3.29 9.23
N PRO A 16 -5.79 -3.05 10.05
CA PRO A 16 -5.93 -2.32 11.30
C PRO A 16 -6.53 -0.91 11.13
N MET A 17 -6.32 -0.30 9.96
CA MET A 17 -6.93 0.97 9.57
C MET A 17 -8.43 0.85 9.22
N LYS A 18 -8.97 -0.37 9.08
CA LYS A 18 -10.38 -0.69 8.78
C LYS A 18 -10.94 0.04 7.56
N ARG A 19 -10.05 0.37 6.62
CA ARG A 19 -10.40 1.04 5.36
C ARG A 19 -9.43 0.60 4.27
N SER A 20 -9.91 0.63 3.03
CA SER A 20 -9.03 0.47 1.88
C SER A 20 -8.09 1.67 1.75
N ALA A 21 -6.84 1.37 1.38
CA ALA A 21 -5.88 2.41 1.00
C ALA A 21 -6.39 3.15 -0.24
N GLN A 22 -6.25 4.46 -0.23
CA GLN A 22 -6.54 5.29 -1.39
C GLN A 22 -5.28 5.42 -2.27
N PRO A 23 -5.41 5.51 -3.60
CA PRO A 23 -4.26 5.64 -4.50
C PRO A 23 -3.31 6.80 -4.15
N VAL A 24 -3.87 7.88 -3.59
CA VAL A 24 -3.11 9.06 -3.13
C VAL A 24 -2.12 8.73 -1.99
N GLU A 25 -2.39 7.70 -1.20
CA GLU A 25 -1.51 7.28 -0.10
C GLU A 25 -0.32 6.47 -0.60
N MET A 26 -0.43 5.87 -1.79
CA MET A 26 0.61 5.07 -2.44
C MET A 26 1.47 5.90 -3.39
N SER A 27 0.97 6.97 -4.00
CA SER A 27 1.73 7.75 -5.00
C SER A 27 3.04 8.33 -4.44
N GLY A 28 3.06 8.69 -3.16
CA GLY A 28 4.22 9.28 -2.50
C GLY A 28 5.47 8.38 -2.53
N ILE A 29 5.33 7.05 -2.41
CA ILE A 29 6.50 6.16 -2.41
C ILE A 29 7.18 6.10 -3.79
N TYR A 30 6.39 6.18 -4.87
CA TYR A 30 6.93 6.24 -6.22
C TYR A 30 7.72 7.52 -6.46
N VAL A 31 7.21 8.65 -5.95
CA VAL A 31 7.92 9.94 -6.02
C VAL A 31 9.19 9.90 -5.17
N PHE A 32 9.14 9.32 -3.98
CA PHE A 32 10.31 9.14 -3.12
C PHE A 32 11.40 8.30 -3.80
N LEU A 33 11.03 7.14 -4.37
CA LEU A 33 11.96 6.25 -5.09
C LEU A 33 12.56 6.89 -6.35
N ALA A 34 11.85 7.83 -6.96
CA ALA A 34 12.35 8.59 -8.12
C ALA A 34 13.19 9.81 -7.72
N SER A 35 13.24 10.16 -6.43
CA SER A 35 13.92 11.35 -5.93
C SER A 35 15.39 11.09 -5.62
N ASN A 36 16.17 12.16 -5.50
CA ASN A 36 17.56 12.07 -5.05
C ASN A 36 17.69 11.69 -3.55
N GLU A 37 16.59 11.64 -2.80
CA GLU A 37 16.62 11.20 -1.40
C GLU A 37 16.78 9.68 -1.28
N SER A 38 16.38 8.91 -2.31
CA SER A 38 16.49 7.45 -2.33
C SER A 38 17.78 6.94 -2.99
N THR A 39 18.81 7.78 -3.13
CA THR A 39 20.05 7.44 -3.87
C THR A 39 20.79 6.21 -3.32
N TYR A 40 20.51 5.80 -2.07
CA TYR A 40 21.09 4.61 -1.45
C TYR A 40 20.10 3.45 -1.21
N ALA A 41 18.83 3.61 -1.63
CA ALA A 41 17.80 2.57 -1.53
C ALA A 41 17.72 1.81 -2.86
N THR A 42 18.42 0.67 -2.96
CA THR A 42 18.43 -0.17 -4.16
C THR A 42 17.98 -1.60 -3.83
N GLY A 43 17.07 -2.15 -4.63
CA GLY A 43 16.55 -3.52 -4.44
C GLY A 43 15.58 -3.71 -3.26
N GLU A 44 15.15 -2.64 -2.60
CA GLU A 44 14.28 -2.69 -1.42
C GLU A 44 12.79 -2.82 -1.78
N VAL A 45 12.03 -3.55 -0.97
CA VAL A 45 10.56 -3.70 -1.13
C VAL A 45 9.85 -2.90 -0.04
N PHE A 46 9.24 -1.79 -0.42
CA PHE A 46 8.46 -0.96 0.50
C PHE A 46 7.03 -1.49 0.64
N GLY A 47 6.72 -2.11 1.77
CA GLY A 47 5.38 -2.60 2.11
C GLY A 47 4.47 -1.51 2.68
N LEU A 48 3.47 -1.08 1.92
CA LEU A 48 2.44 -0.12 2.37
C LEU A 48 1.11 -0.84 2.63
N THR A 49 1.01 -1.50 3.78
CA THR A 49 -0.07 -2.46 4.08
C THR A 49 -1.11 -1.94 5.10
N GLY A 50 -1.15 -0.63 5.37
CA GLY A 50 -2.17 -0.04 6.26
C GLY A 50 -2.11 -0.52 7.72
N GLY A 51 -0.91 -0.86 8.20
CA GLY A 51 -0.69 -1.34 9.57
C GLY A 51 -0.69 -2.87 9.72
N LEU A 52 -0.89 -3.63 8.64
CA LEU A 52 -0.63 -5.07 8.63
C LEU A 52 0.89 -5.30 8.69
N SER A 53 1.43 -5.30 9.90
CA SER A 53 2.81 -5.72 10.15
C SER A 53 2.88 -7.23 10.03
N GLY A 54 3.80 -7.72 9.18
CA GLY A 54 3.92 -9.12 8.82
C GLY A 54 3.82 -10.07 10.00
N LYS A 55 2.75 -10.86 9.99
CA LYS A 55 2.86 -12.30 10.23
C LYS A 55 2.82 -13.00 8.89
#